data_AF-A0A5C5CGV5-F1
#
_entry.id   AF-A0A5C5CGV5-F1
#
_cell.length_a   1.000
_cell.length_b   1.000
_cell.length_c   1.000
_cell.angle_alpha   90.00
_cell.angle_beta   90.00
_cell.angle_gamma   90.00
#
_symmetry.space_group_name_H-M   'P 1'
#
loop_
_entity.id
_entity.type
_entity.pdbx_description
1 polymer ?
#
loop_
_entity_poly.entity_id
_entity_poly.type
_entity_poly.pdbx_seq_one_letter_code
_entity_poly.pdbx_strand_id
1 'polypeptide(L)'
;MPSPHLVFVTSIVPHGVPTTGYEVANAAVVDGLRRSGAKVTVLGFTWPDVKADAADTIVLGEVEVRTEGAGIKRKIGWVLKSFLTGLTVSSAKLRVIPAQKLREAIAQIGPFDAYVLNGVTLPGAFEDIFKGKPSLFVAHNVEYRSAEENAADAGSFIQKFLFGREARILKGLESRLIGNARFVFTFAEDDGPALGLGPDRFATMPLVTPGGAQAAQQRPVKYDLALIGTWTWHPNRIGLEWFLRVVKPHLPDDISIAIAGNTPADLIAAWSGVNFVGKVPDATEFVESGALVPLISRAGTGVQLKTIETFELGMPSVATTHSVRGISNIPDNCTIADDPQGFAAAIVERIEKIRSGDHQRLDGKAFTRSQIEGMDRAVARGLQALHGKEKMTDQA
;
A
#
# COMPACT_ATOMS: atom_id res chain seq x y z
N MET A 1 6.63 4.00 -31.55
CA MET A 1 7.87 4.51 -30.92
C MET A 1 8.55 3.34 -30.21
N PRO A 2 9.89 3.29 -30.12
CA PRO A 2 10.55 2.22 -29.39
C PRO A 2 10.06 2.21 -27.93
N SER A 3 9.85 1.02 -27.38
CA SER A 3 9.47 0.83 -25.98
C SER A 3 10.58 1.35 -25.06
N PRO A 4 10.27 2.21 -24.06
CA PRO A 4 11.29 2.71 -23.16
C PRO A 4 11.80 1.60 -22.26
N HIS A 5 13.09 1.65 -21.94
CA HIS A 5 13.73 0.87 -20.90
C HIS A 5 13.78 1.70 -19.62
N LEU A 6 13.05 1.24 -18.60
CA LEU A 6 12.90 1.90 -17.31
C LEU A 6 13.61 1.11 -16.20
N VAL A 7 14.28 1.83 -15.30
CA VAL A 7 14.87 1.24 -14.09
C VAL A 7 13.98 1.54 -12.90
N PHE A 8 13.27 0.52 -12.41
CA PHE A 8 12.40 0.60 -11.24
C PHE A 8 13.22 0.47 -9.94
N VAL A 9 13.39 1.59 -9.24
CA VAL A 9 14.23 1.70 -8.05
C VAL A 9 13.37 1.52 -6.80
N THR A 10 13.54 0.41 -6.10
CA THR A 10 12.74 0.05 -4.93
C THR A 10 13.59 -0.37 -3.74
N SER A 11 13.07 -0.22 -2.52
CA SER A 11 13.81 -0.60 -1.32
C SER A 11 13.98 -2.12 -1.21
N ILE A 12 12.93 -2.85 -1.59
CA ILE A 12 12.89 -4.31 -1.58
C ILE A 12 12.40 -4.78 -2.95
N VAL A 13 13.20 -5.63 -3.59
CA VAL A 13 12.88 -6.24 -4.89
C VAL A 13 11.83 -7.35 -4.73
N PRO A 14 11.02 -7.60 -5.77
CA PRO A 14 10.09 -8.73 -5.79
C PRO A 14 10.81 -10.07 -5.55
N HIS A 15 10.14 -10.92 -4.79
CA HIS A 15 10.56 -12.29 -4.51
C HIS A 15 9.30 -13.13 -4.25
N GLY A 16 9.08 -14.16 -5.07
CA GLY A 16 7.94 -15.06 -4.89
C GLY A 16 6.59 -14.32 -4.77
N VAL A 17 5.72 -14.82 -3.89
CA VAL A 17 4.38 -14.24 -3.68
C VAL A 17 4.45 -13.05 -2.72
N PRO A 18 3.99 -11.85 -3.10
CA PRO A 18 3.95 -10.70 -2.21
C PRO A 18 3.19 -10.97 -0.91
N THR A 19 3.78 -10.57 0.22
CA THR A 19 3.20 -10.83 1.57
C THR A 19 2.85 -9.56 2.33
N THR A 20 3.33 -8.42 1.85
CA THR A 20 3.10 -7.10 2.45
C THR A 20 2.50 -6.15 1.44
N GLY A 21 1.84 -5.09 1.92
CA GLY A 21 1.23 -4.13 1.01
C GLY A 21 2.23 -3.37 0.13
N TYR A 22 3.46 -3.18 0.61
CA TYR A 22 4.55 -2.61 -0.19
C TYR A 22 4.94 -3.53 -1.35
N GLU A 23 5.02 -4.85 -1.11
CA GLU A 23 5.34 -5.83 -2.16
C GLU A 23 4.22 -5.95 -3.18
N VAL A 24 2.95 -5.92 -2.73
CA VAL A 24 1.77 -5.89 -3.61
C VAL A 24 1.78 -4.66 -4.52
N ALA A 25 2.02 -3.48 -3.94
CA ALA A 25 2.12 -2.24 -4.72
C ALA A 25 3.28 -2.27 -5.72
N ASN A 26 4.45 -2.79 -5.33
CA ASN A 26 5.60 -2.92 -6.22
C ASN A 26 5.28 -3.84 -7.42
N ALA A 27 4.68 -5.00 -7.16
CA ALA A 27 4.27 -5.93 -8.20
C ALA A 27 3.28 -5.27 -9.17
N ALA A 28 2.24 -4.63 -8.65
CA ALA A 28 1.21 -3.96 -9.45
C ALA A 28 1.79 -2.85 -10.36
N VAL A 29 2.72 -2.04 -9.84
CA VAL A 29 3.37 -0.96 -10.62
C VAL A 29 4.29 -1.55 -11.69
N VAL A 30 5.12 -2.53 -11.35
CA VAL A 30 6.02 -3.20 -12.32
C VAL A 30 5.22 -3.86 -13.43
N ASP A 31 4.13 -4.54 -13.09
CA ASP A 31 3.24 -5.16 -14.07
C ASP A 31 2.55 -4.13 -14.95
N GLY A 32 2.09 -3.01 -14.40
CA GLY A 32 1.51 -1.90 -15.17
C GLY A 32 2.51 -1.30 -16.18
N LEU A 33 3.75 -1.08 -15.77
CA LEU A 33 4.82 -0.60 -16.66
C LEU A 33 5.15 -1.61 -17.76
N ARG A 34 5.19 -2.91 -17.43
CA ARG A 34 5.43 -3.96 -18.43
C ARG A 34 4.26 -4.10 -19.41
N ARG A 35 3.02 -4.01 -18.94
CA ARG A 35 1.81 -4.05 -19.79
C ARG A 35 1.74 -2.89 -20.78
N SER A 36 2.29 -1.72 -20.44
CA SER A 36 2.41 -0.61 -21.39
C SER A 36 3.48 -0.85 -22.48
N GLY A 37 4.16 -2.00 -22.44
CA GLY A 37 5.21 -2.39 -23.37
C GLY A 37 6.60 -1.90 -22.97
N ALA A 38 6.80 -1.27 -21.82
CA ALA A 38 8.12 -0.83 -21.37
C ALA A 38 8.97 -2.04 -20.95
N LYS A 39 10.26 -2.01 -21.28
CA LYS A 39 11.23 -2.92 -20.66
C LYS A 39 11.50 -2.40 -19.25
N VAL A 40 11.38 -3.25 -18.23
CA VAL A 40 11.58 -2.84 -16.83
C VAL A 40 12.66 -3.68 -16.17
N THR A 41 13.75 -3.03 -15.75
CA THR A 41 14.75 -3.61 -14.86
C THR A 41 14.51 -3.13 -13.44
N VAL A 42 14.40 -4.05 -12.49
CA VAL A 42 14.19 -3.76 -11.07
C VAL A 42 15.54 -3.63 -10.37
N LEU A 43 15.72 -2.59 -9.56
CA LEU A 43 16.93 -2.34 -8.79
C LEU A 43 16.57 -2.11 -7.31
N GLY A 44 17.16 -2.89 -6.41
CA GLY A 44 16.88 -2.76 -4.98
C GLY A 44 17.64 -3.76 -4.10
N PHE A 45 17.24 -3.86 -2.84
CA PHE A 45 17.75 -4.89 -1.92
C PHE A 45 16.80 -6.09 -1.87
N THR A 46 17.28 -7.24 -1.40
CA THR A 46 16.43 -8.39 -1.03
C THR A 46 16.33 -8.51 0.49
N TRP A 47 15.33 -9.24 0.98
CA TRP A 47 15.31 -9.64 2.39
C TRP A 47 16.45 -10.63 2.69
N PRO A 48 16.97 -10.67 3.92
CA PRO A 48 17.92 -11.71 4.33
C PRO A 48 17.37 -13.12 4.03
N ASP A 49 18.22 -14.01 3.53
CA ASP A 49 17.90 -15.41 3.20
C ASP A 49 16.81 -15.62 2.13
N VAL A 50 16.41 -14.56 1.42
CA VAL A 50 15.39 -14.61 0.36
C VAL A 50 16.03 -14.38 -1.01
N LYS A 51 15.79 -15.32 -1.93
CA LYS A 51 16.19 -15.17 -3.34
C LYS A 51 15.21 -14.26 -4.07
N ALA A 52 15.74 -13.22 -4.70
CA ALA A 52 14.99 -12.35 -5.60
C ALA A 52 14.56 -13.09 -6.87
N ASP A 53 13.50 -12.62 -7.52
CA ASP A 53 13.10 -13.13 -8.82
C ASP A 53 14.15 -12.76 -9.88
N ALA A 54 14.70 -13.77 -10.56
CA ALA A 54 15.96 -13.63 -11.30
C ALA A 54 15.85 -12.88 -12.64
N ALA A 55 14.66 -12.77 -13.23
CA ALA A 55 14.50 -12.11 -14.52
C ALA A 55 14.42 -10.58 -14.36
N ASP A 56 15.36 -9.87 -14.99
CA ASP A 56 15.44 -8.40 -15.02
C ASP A 56 15.56 -7.71 -13.64
N THR A 57 16.15 -8.37 -12.64
CA THR A 57 16.36 -7.80 -11.29
C THR A 57 17.85 -7.69 -10.95
N ILE A 58 18.27 -6.51 -10.49
CA ILE A 58 19.59 -6.26 -9.91
C ILE A 58 19.48 -6.11 -8.41
N VAL A 59 20.13 -7.02 -7.68
CA VAL A 59 20.15 -7.05 -6.22
C VAL A 59 21.41 -6.37 -5.70
N LEU A 60 21.22 -5.29 -4.93
CA LEU A 60 22.29 -4.50 -4.32
C LEU A 60 22.93 -5.17 -3.10
N GLY A 61 22.20 -6.09 -2.48
CA GLY A 61 22.57 -6.84 -1.28
C GLY A 61 21.33 -7.22 -0.47
N GLU A 62 21.56 -7.70 0.75
CA GLU A 62 20.50 -8.07 1.69
C GLU A 62 20.33 -7.01 2.78
N VAL A 63 19.09 -6.62 3.07
CA VAL A 63 18.79 -5.65 4.14
C VAL A 63 17.52 -6.02 4.90
N GLU A 64 17.62 -6.06 6.23
CA GLU A 64 16.45 -6.11 7.10
C GLU A 64 15.86 -4.71 7.28
N VAL A 65 14.82 -4.39 6.52
CA VAL A 65 14.15 -3.07 6.55
C VAL A 65 13.16 -2.96 7.72
N ARG A 66 12.58 -4.09 8.18
CA ARG A 66 11.57 -4.12 9.27
C ARG A 66 12.14 -3.61 10.60
N THR A 67 11.40 -2.73 11.26
CA THR A 67 11.79 -2.20 12.59
C THR A 67 11.30 -3.11 13.73
N GLU A 68 10.33 -3.98 13.48
CA GLU A 68 9.62 -4.75 14.50
C GLU A 68 10.46 -5.84 15.18
N GLY A 69 11.59 -6.27 14.59
CA GLY A 69 12.51 -7.26 15.18
C GLY A 69 13.86 -6.73 15.67
N ALA A 70 14.18 -5.45 15.43
CA ALA A 70 15.51 -4.92 15.71
C ALA A 70 15.72 -4.63 17.22
N GLY A 71 16.82 -5.15 17.79
CA GLY A 71 17.23 -4.87 19.16
C GLY A 71 17.45 -3.36 19.41
N ILE A 72 17.21 -2.92 20.65
CA ILE A 72 17.23 -1.50 21.06
C ILE A 72 18.52 -0.78 20.64
N LYS A 73 19.68 -1.43 20.76
CA LYS A 73 20.99 -0.87 20.33
C LYS A 73 21.05 -0.55 18.84
N ARG A 74 20.49 -1.42 17.97
CA ARG A 74 20.44 -1.18 16.51
C ARG A 74 19.48 -0.04 16.18
N LYS A 75 18.32 0.02 16.83
CA LYS A 75 17.36 1.13 16.68
C LYS A 75 17.98 2.47 17.05
N ILE A 76 18.69 2.53 18.17
CA ILE A 76 19.44 3.73 18.60
C ILE A 76 20.52 4.08 17.57
N GLY A 77 21.28 3.09 17.08
CA GLY A 77 22.30 3.30 16.05
C GLY A 77 21.75 3.88 14.75
N TRP A 78 20.58 3.41 14.28
CA TRP A 78 19.92 3.97 13.10
C TRP A 78 19.42 5.39 13.32
N VAL A 79 18.84 5.67 14.49
CA VAL A 79 18.44 7.04 14.86
C VAL A 79 19.67 7.94 14.85
N LEU A 80 20.74 7.59 15.56
CA LEU A 80 22.00 8.37 15.57
C LEU A 80 22.55 8.60 14.16
N LYS A 81 22.61 7.55 13.33
CA LYS A 81 23.04 7.67 11.93
C LYS A 81 22.16 8.63 11.12
N SER A 82 20.84 8.60 11.34
CA SER A 82 19.91 9.51 10.68
C SER A 82 20.19 10.97 11.07
N PHE A 83 20.52 11.24 12.34
CA PHE A 83 20.90 12.58 12.81
C PHE A 83 22.21 13.05 12.18
N LEU A 84 23.23 12.18 12.12
CA LEU A 84 24.53 12.50 11.52
C LEU A 84 24.47 12.76 10.02
N THR A 85 23.56 12.06 9.31
CA THR A 85 23.45 12.13 7.85
C THR A 85 22.36 13.08 7.36
N GLY A 86 21.52 13.61 8.26
CA GLY A 86 20.35 14.41 7.89
C GLY A 86 19.26 13.63 7.15
N LEU A 87 19.35 12.30 7.10
CA LEU A 87 18.41 11.41 6.41
C LEU A 87 17.21 11.03 7.31
N THR A 88 16.18 10.50 6.67
CA THR A 88 15.12 9.75 7.35
C THR A 88 15.70 8.47 7.96
N VAL A 89 15.09 7.95 9.02
CA VAL A 89 15.56 6.70 9.66
C VAL A 89 15.56 5.57 8.63
N SER A 90 14.50 5.46 7.84
CA SER A 90 14.38 4.43 6.79
C SER A 90 15.47 4.56 5.72
N SER A 91 15.77 5.78 5.24
CA SER A 91 16.82 5.99 4.22
C SER A 91 18.22 5.70 4.78
N ALA A 92 18.46 6.05 6.05
CA ALA A 92 19.74 5.79 6.72
C ALA A 92 20.05 4.28 6.85
N LYS A 93 19.00 3.44 6.94
CA LYS A 93 19.14 1.97 6.93
C LYS A 93 19.64 1.42 5.60
N LEU A 94 19.30 2.06 4.46
CA LEU A 94 19.74 1.60 3.14
C LEU A 94 21.15 2.06 2.76
N ARG A 95 21.75 2.97 3.53
CA ARG A 95 23.18 3.32 3.47
C ARG A 95 24.09 2.22 4.05
N VAL A 96 23.80 0.96 3.74
CA VAL A 96 24.63 -0.21 4.08
C VAL A 96 25.65 -0.52 2.99
N ILE A 97 25.42 -0.01 1.77
CA ILE A 97 26.37 -0.09 0.65
C ILE A 97 26.97 1.30 0.37
N PRO A 98 28.22 1.36 -0.14
CA PRO A 98 28.78 2.60 -0.63
C PRO A 98 28.06 3.05 -1.89
N ALA A 99 28.00 4.38 -2.11
CA ALA A 99 27.43 4.98 -3.32
C ALA A 99 28.05 4.42 -4.61
N GLN A 100 29.33 4.05 -4.57
CA GLN A 100 30.05 3.48 -5.69
C GLN A 100 29.46 2.13 -6.15
N LYS A 101 29.10 1.24 -5.21
CA LYS A 101 28.48 -0.05 -5.51
C LYS A 101 27.13 0.13 -6.24
N LEU A 102 26.35 1.13 -5.83
CA LEU A 102 25.09 1.47 -6.51
C LEU A 102 25.33 1.99 -7.94
N ARG A 103 26.36 2.83 -8.15
CA ARG A 103 26.73 3.29 -9.51
C ARG A 103 27.17 2.13 -10.41
N GLU A 104 27.96 1.20 -9.88
CA GLU A 104 28.39 0.00 -10.60
C GLU A 104 27.21 -0.89 -10.97
N ALA A 105 26.28 -1.11 -10.04
CA ALA A 105 25.06 -1.85 -10.30
C ALA A 105 24.18 -1.19 -11.39
N ILE A 106 24.07 0.15 -11.37
CA ILE A 106 23.36 0.91 -12.42
C ILE A 106 24.09 0.78 -13.77
N ALA A 107 25.42 0.83 -13.78
CA ALA A 107 26.20 0.69 -15.01
C ALA A 107 26.04 -0.69 -15.67
N GLN A 108 25.85 -1.75 -14.88
CA GLN A 108 25.60 -3.11 -15.37
C GLN A 108 24.27 -3.27 -16.13
N ILE A 109 23.31 -2.36 -15.92
CA ILE A 109 22.02 -2.37 -16.64
C ILE A 109 22.20 -2.08 -18.14
N GLY A 110 23.25 -1.36 -18.51
CA GLY A 110 23.43 -0.81 -19.85
C GLY A 110 22.56 0.43 -20.10
N PRO A 111 22.35 0.82 -21.37
CA PRO A 111 21.52 1.99 -21.70
C PRO A 111 20.06 1.81 -21.29
N PHE A 112 19.50 2.83 -20.65
CA PHE A 112 18.09 2.93 -20.28
C PHE A 112 17.64 4.40 -20.33
N ASP A 113 16.33 4.63 -20.42
CA ASP A 113 15.75 5.95 -20.70
C ASP A 113 15.52 6.76 -19.42
N ALA A 114 14.94 6.13 -18.38
CA ALA A 114 14.57 6.83 -17.15
C ALA A 114 14.51 5.93 -15.91
N TYR A 115 14.54 6.58 -14.74
CA TYR A 115 14.25 5.93 -13.47
C TYR A 115 12.75 5.97 -13.16
N VAL A 116 12.25 4.93 -12.50
CA VAL A 116 10.99 4.96 -11.75
C VAL A 116 11.35 4.85 -10.27
N LEU A 117 11.31 5.97 -9.56
CA LEU A 117 11.70 6.08 -8.16
C LEU A 117 10.52 5.67 -7.29
N ASN A 118 10.59 4.49 -6.67
CA ASN A 118 9.49 3.89 -5.94
C ASN A 118 9.59 4.11 -4.43
N GLY A 119 8.76 5.02 -3.91
CA GLY A 119 8.79 5.46 -2.53
C GLY A 119 10.02 6.32 -2.21
N VAL A 120 10.10 6.82 -0.97
CA VAL A 120 11.14 7.77 -0.56
C VAL A 120 12.45 7.13 -0.12
N THR A 121 12.43 5.86 0.28
CA THR A 121 13.50 5.28 1.10
C THR A 121 14.81 5.05 0.35
N LEU A 122 14.81 4.32 -0.77
CA LEU A 122 16.03 4.14 -1.58
C LEU A 122 16.40 5.41 -2.37
N PRO A 123 15.45 6.10 -3.02
CA PRO A 123 15.73 7.38 -3.67
C PRO A 123 16.30 8.43 -2.72
N GLY A 124 15.75 8.55 -1.51
CA GLY A 124 16.24 9.48 -0.48
C GLY A 124 17.57 9.06 0.13
N ALA A 125 17.86 7.75 0.18
CA ALA A 125 19.19 7.29 0.59
C ALA A 125 20.25 7.75 -0.41
N PHE A 126 19.99 7.78 -1.72
CA PHE A 126 21.00 8.08 -2.75
C PHE A 126 20.56 9.15 -3.75
N GLU A 127 19.96 10.25 -3.27
CA GLU A 127 19.30 11.29 -4.08
C GLU A 127 20.15 11.74 -5.28
N ASP A 128 21.44 12.01 -5.06
CA ASP A 128 22.32 12.56 -6.09
C ASP A 128 22.64 11.57 -7.23
N ILE A 129 22.56 10.26 -6.97
CA ILE A 129 22.81 9.25 -8.02
C ILE A 129 21.66 9.23 -9.03
N PHE A 130 20.43 9.43 -8.56
CA PHE A 130 19.24 9.36 -9.40
C PHE A 130 18.94 10.64 -10.18
N LYS A 131 19.70 11.72 -9.95
CA LYS A 131 19.59 13.00 -10.70
C LYS A 131 20.18 12.94 -12.11
N GLY A 132 20.97 11.91 -12.43
CA GLY A 132 21.68 11.81 -13.71
C GLY A 132 20.80 11.50 -14.93
N LYS A 133 19.52 11.16 -14.74
CA LYS A 133 18.55 10.86 -15.81
C LYS A 133 17.15 11.34 -15.43
N PRO A 134 16.23 11.49 -16.40
CA PRO A 134 14.83 11.74 -16.11
C PRO A 134 14.24 10.68 -15.17
N SER A 135 13.25 11.07 -14.37
CA SER A 135 12.57 10.15 -13.46
C SER A 135 11.05 10.33 -13.45
N LEU A 136 10.36 9.22 -13.19
CA LEU A 136 8.99 9.17 -12.70
C LEU A 136 9.07 8.85 -11.21
N PHE A 137 8.19 9.42 -10.39
CA PHE A 137 8.17 9.16 -8.94
C PHE A 137 6.86 8.49 -8.53
N VAL A 138 6.93 7.36 -7.82
CA VAL A 138 5.77 6.69 -7.25
C VAL A 138 5.70 7.04 -5.76
N ALA A 139 4.79 7.92 -5.40
CA ALA A 139 4.47 8.26 -4.03
C ALA A 139 3.48 7.23 -3.48
N HIS A 140 3.92 6.45 -2.48
CA HIS A 140 3.08 5.41 -1.87
C HIS A 140 2.00 6.02 -0.97
N ASN A 141 2.39 7.03 -0.20
CA ASN A 141 1.52 7.85 0.63
C ASN A 141 2.07 9.29 0.63
N VAL A 142 1.39 10.18 1.34
CA VAL A 142 2.00 11.43 1.83
C VAL A 142 2.79 11.10 3.11
N GLU A 143 4.07 10.80 2.95
CA GLU A 143 4.90 10.23 4.03
C GLU A 143 5.10 11.25 5.16
N TYR A 144 5.29 12.54 4.85
CA TYR A 144 5.42 13.57 5.88
C TYR A 144 4.18 13.70 6.76
N ARG A 145 2.97 13.62 6.19
CA ARG A 145 1.70 13.66 6.94
C ARG A 145 1.55 12.43 7.83
N SER A 146 1.90 11.26 7.28
CA SER A 146 1.92 10.01 8.05
C SER A 146 2.85 10.14 9.27
N ALA A 147 4.00 10.81 9.13
CA ALA A 147 4.89 11.08 10.26
C ALA A 147 4.34 12.16 11.22
N GLU A 148 3.60 13.16 10.74
CA GLU A 148 2.90 14.15 11.57
C GLU A 148 1.81 13.52 12.42
N GLU A 149 0.99 12.63 11.84
CA GLU A 149 -0.03 11.84 12.56
C GLU A 149 0.61 10.99 13.66
N ASN A 150 1.67 10.24 13.32
CA ASN A 150 2.43 9.48 14.32
C ASN A 150 3.02 10.36 15.44
N ALA A 151 3.39 11.61 15.14
CA ALA A 151 3.87 12.55 16.15
C ALA A 151 2.74 13.07 17.06
N ALA A 152 1.53 13.23 16.51
CA ALA A 152 0.34 13.65 17.26
C ALA A 152 -0.13 12.54 18.21
N ASP A 153 -0.11 11.29 17.76
CA ASP A 153 -0.56 10.11 18.51
C ASP A 153 0.51 9.54 19.45
N ALA A 154 1.75 10.06 19.39
CA ALA A 154 2.84 9.58 20.22
C ALA A 154 2.58 9.83 21.72
N GLY A 155 2.57 8.74 22.50
CA GLY A 155 2.37 8.80 23.96
C GLY A 155 3.54 9.35 24.77
N SER A 156 4.69 9.65 24.16
CA SER A 156 5.86 10.20 24.84
C SER A 156 6.50 11.38 24.11
N PHE A 157 7.06 12.32 24.89
CA PHE A 157 7.72 13.52 24.35
C PHE A 157 8.90 13.20 23.44
N ILE A 158 9.66 12.14 23.74
CA ILE A 158 10.79 11.70 22.90
C ILE A 158 10.29 11.19 21.55
N GLN A 159 9.26 10.33 21.53
CA GLN A 159 8.68 9.84 20.28
C GLN A 159 8.09 10.97 19.46
N LYS A 160 7.35 11.89 20.09
CA LYS A 160 6.80 13.09 19.44
C LYS A 160 7.88 13.93 18.77
N PHE A 161 9.01 14.15 19.45
CA PHE A 161 10.15 14.85 18.86
C PHE A 161 10.76 14.09 17.67
N LEU A 162 10.97 12.77 17.80
CA LEU A 162 11.55 11.95 16.74
C LEU A 162 10.66 11.91 15.49
N PHE A 163 9.35 11.67 15.64
CA PHE A 163 8.40 11.69 14.53
C PHE A 163 8.26 13.10 13.92
N GLY A 164 8.24 14.16 14.75
CA GLY A 164 8.22 15.54 14.26
C GLY A 164 9.48 15.92 13.47
N ARG A 165 10.65 15.38 13.83
CA ARG A 165 11.87 15.50 13.02
C ARG A 165 11.72 14.75 11.70
N GLU A 166 11.27 13.51 11.75
CA GLU A 166 11.08 12.67 10.57
C GLU A 166 10.13 13.34 9.55
N ALA A 167 9.01 13.89 10.03
CA ALA A 167 8.05 14.65 9.22
C ALA A 167 8.71 15.82 8.47
N ARG A 168 9.54 16.63 9.14
CA ARG A 168 10.22 17.76 8.48
C ARG A 168 11.19 17.30 7.40
N ILE A 169 11.94 16.22 7.65
CA ILE A 169 12.91 15.68 6.69
C ILE A 169 12.18 15.07 5.50
N LEU A 170 11.12 14.30 5.75
CA LEU A 170 10.26 13.71 4.71
C LEU A 170 9.64 14.79 3.83
N LYS A 171 9.08 15.86 4.42
CA LYS A 171 8.48 16.96 3.65
C LYS A 171 9.47 17.57 2.67
N GLY A 172 10.70 17.83 3.13
CA GLY A 172 11.77 18.35 2.29
C GLY A 172 12.22 17.36 1.21
N LEU A 173 12.35 16.07 1.56
CA LEU A 173 12.75 15.01 0.64
C LEU A 173 11.70 14.78 -0.45
N GLU A 174 10.43 14.60 -0.08
CA GLU A 174 9.31 14.44 -1.00
C GLU A 174 9.22 15.63 -1.97
N SER A 175 9.34 16.86 -1.46
CA SER A 175 9.35 18.06 -2.31
C SER A 175 10.48 18.04 -3.36
N ARG A 176 11.68 17.58 -2.99
CA ARG A 176 12.81 17.46 -3.94
C ARG A 176 12.63 16.32 -4.93
N LEU A 177 12.15 15.16 -4.50
CA LEU A 177 11.87 14.03 -5.39
C LEU A 177 10.78 14.40 -6.41
N ILE A 178 9.70 15.04 -5.96
CA ILE A 178 8.61 15.55 -6.79
C ILE A 178 9.11 16.62 -7.77
N GLY A 179 9.90 17.58 -7.28
CA GLY A 179 10.45 18.66 -8.09
C GLY A 179 11.34 18.15 -9.24
N ASN A 180 12.10 17.09 -9.00
CA ASN A 180 12.99 16.48 -9.98
C ASN A 180 12.27 15.49 -10.93
N ALA A 181 11.14 14.93 -10.51
CA ALA A 181 10.38 13.99 -11.32
C ALA A 181 9.61 14.69 -12.45
N ARG A 182 9.60 14.05 -13.63
CA ARG A 182 8.81 14.48 -14.80
C ARG A 182 7.31 14.31 -14.53
N PHE A 183 6.95 13.25 -13.81
CA PHE A 183 5.58 12.93 -13.46
C PHE A 183 5.54 12.15 -12.15
N VAL A 184 4.44 12.27 -11.43
CA VAL A 184 4.23 11.59 -10.14
C VAL A 184 3.05 10.63 -10.25
N PHE A 185 3.22 9.43 -9.73
CA PHE A 185 2.14 8.48 -9.51
C PHE A 185 1.78 8.45 -8.04
N THR A 186 0.49 8.39 -7.72
CA THR A 186 -0.03 8.21 -6.36
C THR A 186 -0.95 6.99 -6.32
N PHE A 187 -1.25 6.45 -5.15
CA PHE A 187 -2.24 5.37 -5.02
C PHE A 187 -3.64 5.87 -4.62
N ALA A 188 -3.76 7.09 -4.08
CA ALA A 188 -5.03 7.77 -3.93
C ALA A 188 -5.04 9.12 -4.65
N GLU A 189 -6.23 9.56 -5.08
CA GLU A 189 -6.42 10.82 -5.79
C GLU A 189 -6.08 12.03 -4.90
N ASP A 190 -6.51 11.98 -3.63
CA ASP A 190 -6.26 13.03 -2.65
C ASP A 190 -4.77 13.24 -2.32
N ASP A 191 -3.90 12.26 -2.61
CA ASP A 191 -2.46 12.38 -2.35
C ASP A 191 -1.81 13.42 -3.25
N GLY A 192 -2.27 13.55 -4.50
CA GLY A 192 -1.69 14.50 -5.46
C GLY A 192 -1.76 15.95 -4.96
N PRO A 193 -2.96 16.49 -4.69
CA PRO A 193 -3.13 17.82 -4.11
C PRO A 193 -2.43 17.98 -2.75
N ALA A 194 -2.44 16.94 -1.91
CA ALA A 194 -1.75 16.95 -0.62
C ALA A 194 -0.21 17.07 -0.73
N LEU A 195 0.34 16.63 -1.86
CA LEU A 195 1.74 16.79 -2.25
C LEU A 195 2.00 18.08 -3.05
N GLY A 196 0.99 18.93 -3.27
CA GLY A 196 1.11 20.19 -3.99
C GLY A 196 1.16 20.03 -5.52
N LEU A 197 0.64 18.93 -6.06
CA LEU A 197 0.65 18.64 -7.49
C LEU A 197 -0.61 19.15 -8.18
N GLY A 198 -0.43 19.80 -9.33
CA GLY A 198 -1.53 20.10 -10.26
C GLY A 198 -1.93 18.87 -11.10
N PRO A 199 -3.14 18.83 -11.66
CA PRO A 199 -3.69 17.64 -12.32
C PRO A 199 -2.83 17.12 -13.49
N ASP A 200 -2.07 17.97 -14.16
CA ASP A 200 -1.20 17.59 -15.28
C ASP A 200 0.15 16.99 -14.85
N ARG A 201 0.47 17.01 -13.55
CA ARG A 201 1.75 16.51 -13.01
C ARG A 201 1.63 15.17 -12.29
N PHE A 202 0.41 14.65 -12.12
CA PHE A 202 0.21 13.36 -11.48
C PHE A 202 -0.95 12.55 -12.04
N ALA A 203 -0.93 11.25 -11.78
CA ALA A 203 -2.06 10.35 -11.98
C ALA A 203 -2.12 9.32 -10.84
N THR A 204 -3.33 8.95 -10.46
CA THR A 204 -3.56 7.88 -9.50
C THR A 204 -3.48 6.52 -10.19
N MET A 205 -2.74 5.61 -9.57
CA MET A 205 -2.54 4.23 -9.97
C MET A 205 -3.41 3.32 -9.09
N PRO A 206 -4.56 2.86 -9.57
CA PRO A 206 -5.41 1.96 -8.81
C PRO A 206 -4.70 0.60 -8.64
N LEU A 207 -4.65 0.08 -7.41
CA LEU A 207 -3.93 -1.15 -7.10
C LEU A 207 -4.78 -2.39 -7.42
N VAL A 208 -4.08 -3.47 -7.77
CA VAL A 208 -4.65 -4.79 -8.09
C VAL A 208 -3.87 -5.82 -7.29
N THR A 209 -4.52 -6.84 -6.75
CA THR A 209 -3.77 -7.87 -6.02
C THR A 209 -3.01 -8.82 -6.96
N PRO A 210 -1.82 -9.32 -6.55
CA PRO A 210 -1.04 -10.24 -7.36
C PRO A 210 -1.80 -11.57 -7.53
N GLY A 211 -1.80 -12.09 -8.75
CA GLY A 211 -2.55 -13.32 -9.10
C GLY A 211 -3.92 -13.07 -9.74
N GLY A 212 -4.41 -11.82 -9.71
CA GLY A 212 -5.69 -11.41 -10.31
C GLY A 212 -6.91 -11.94 -9.56
N ALA A 213 -8.11 -11.58 -10.04
CA ALA A 213 -9.36 -12.08 -9.48
C ALA A 213 -9.40 -13.61 -9.56
N GLN A 214 -9.22 -14.27 -8.42
CA GLN A 214 -9.61 -15.67 -8.28
C GLN A 214 -11.10 -15.78 -8.56
N ALA A 215 -11.51 -16.82 -9.29
CA ALA A 215 -12.92 -17.08 -9.48
C ALA A 215 -13.54 -17.33 -8.10
N ALA A 216 -14.48 -16.47 -7.70
CA ALA A 216 -15.20 -16.62 -6.45
C ALA A 216 -15.75 -18.05 -6.35
N GLN A 217 -15.36 -18.76 -5.31
CA GLN A 217 -15.91 -20.07 -5.05
C GLN A 217 -17.17 -19.88 -4.23
N GLN A 218 -18.28 -20.49 -4.66
CA GLN A 218 -19.49 -20.55 -3.82
C GLN A 218 -19.24 -21.53 -2.68
N ARG A 219 -18.59 -21.02 -1.63
CA ARG A 219 -18.33 -21.75 -0.40
C ARG A 219 -19.53 -21.62 0.54
N PRO A 220 -19.82 -22.65 1.36
CA PRO A 220 -20.81 -22.52 2.42
C PRO A 220 -20.44 -21.39 3.38
N VAL A 221 -21.38 -20.48 3.61
CA VAL A 221 -21.25 -19.41 4.62
C VAL A 221 -21.20 -20.06 6.01
N LYS A 222 -20.15 -19.75 6.78
CA LYS A 222 -19.96 -20.20 8.18
C LYS A 222 -20.27 -19.11 9.20
N TYR A 223 -20.09 -17.84 8.82
CA TYR A 223 -20.27 -16.67 9.66
C TYR A 223 -21.03 -15.58 8.90
N ASP A 224 -21.83 -14.78 9.59
CA ASP A 224 -22.49 -13.63 8.98
C ASP A 224 -21.44 -12.57 8.58
N LEU A 225 -20.50 -12.28 9.49
CA LEU A 225 -19.45 -11.28 9.30
C LEU A 225 -18.06 -11.90 9.38
N ALA A 226 -17.20 -11.62 8.38
CA ALA A 226 -15.79 -12.00 8.39
C ALA A 226 -14.88 -10.78 8.27
N LEU A 227 -13.95 -10.63 9.23
CA LEU A 227 -12.93 -9.58 9.24
C LEU A 227 -11.54 -10.21 9.30
N ILE A 228 -10.59 -9.69 8.51
CA ILE A 228 -9.21 -10.19 8.52
C ILE A 228 -8.22 -9.05 8.67
N GLY A 229 -7.13 -9.26 9.40
CA GLY A 229 -6.11 -8.23 9.53
C GLY A 229 -4.95 -8.49 10.47
N THR A 230 -3.94 -7.64 10.35
CA THR A 230 -2.88 -7.50 11.34
C THR A 230 -3.35 -6.54 12.43
N TRP A 231 -4.02 -7.05 13.47
CA TRP A 231 -4.63 -6.24 14.53
C TRP A 231 -3.62 -5.74 15.57
N THR A 232 -2.40 -6.28 15.55
CA THR A 232 -1.28 -5.72 16.31
C THR A 232 -0.84 -4.36 15.79
N TRP A 233 -1.08 -4.05 14.50
CA TRP A 233 -0.77 -2.77 13.90
C TRP A 233 -1.82 -1.72 14.32
N HIS A 234 -1.35 -0.61 14.90
CA HIS A 234 -2.20 0.37 15.57
C HIS A 234 -3.33 0.96 14.68
N PRO A 235 -3.08 1.37 13.42
CA PRO A 235 -4.15 1.86 12.53
C PRO A 235 -5.30 0.85 12.31
N ASN A 236 -4.97 -0.43 12.09
CA ASN A 236 -5.99 -1.49 11.97
C ASN A 236 -6.78 -1.67 13.28
N ARG A 237 -6.09 -1.55 14.42
CA ARG A 237 -6.71 -1.72 15.74
C ARG A 237 -7.74 -0.64 16.03
N ILE A 238 -7.49 0.61 15.64
CA ILE A 238 -8.44 1.72 15.81
C ILE A 238 -9.78 1.37 15.15
N GLY A 239 -9.73 0.85 13.92
CA GLY A 239 -10.92 0.39 13.20
C GLY A 239 -11.63 -0.75 13.92
N LEU A 240 -10.87 -1.78 14.32
CA LEU A 240 -11.43 -2.95 15.00
C LEU A 240 -12.08 -2.61 16.35
N GLU A 241 -11.43 -1.78 17.15
CA GLU A 241 -11.98 -1.33 18.42
C GLU A 241 -13.23 -0.48 18.23
N TRP A 242 -13.27 0.39 17.21
CA TRP A 242 -14.49 1.12 16.88
C TRP A 242 -15.64 0.18 16.51
N PHE A 243 -15.38 -0.79 15.63
CA PHE A 243 -16.40 -1.77 15.22
C PHE A 243 -16.93 -2.55 16.42
N LEU A 244 -16.04 -3.10 17.26
CA LEU A 244 -16.45 -3.92 18.40
C LEU A 244 -17.10 -3.11 19.53
N ARG A 245 -16.55 -1.92 19.86
CA ARG A 245 -17.04 -1.10 20.98
C ARG A 245 -18.27 -0.28 20.64
N VAL A 246 -18.42 0.14 19.38
CA VAL A 246 -19.39 1.17 19.00
C VAL A 246 -20.43 0.65 17.99
N VAL A 247 -20.04 -0.20 17.03
CA VAL A 247 -20.98 -0.74 16.03
C VAL A 247 -21.66 -2.01 16.53
N LYS A 248 -20.90 -2.99 17.02
CA LYS A 248 -21.44 -4.29 17.49
C LYS A 248 -22.60 -4.17 18.48
N PRO A 249 -22.63 -3.22 19.45
CA PRO A 249 -23.77 -3.08 20.35
C PRO A 249 -25.11 -2.73 19.67
N HIS A 250 -25.08 -2.27 18.41
CA HIS A 250 -26.27 -2.00 17.61
C HIS A 250 -26.67 -3.18 16.70
N LEU A 251 -25.86 -4.25 16.64
CA LEU A 251 -26.17 -5.46 15.89
C LEU A 251 -27.02 -6.43 16.73
N PRO A 252 -27.97 -7.16 16.12
CA PRO A 252 -28.61 -8.31 16.74
C PRO A 252 -27.59 -9.34 17.25
N ASP A 253 -27.89 -9.95 18.40
CA ASP A 253 -26.98 -10.91 19.07
C ASP A 253 -26.77 -12.22 18.28
N ASP A 254 -27.66 -12.53 17.33
CA ASP A 254 -27.57 -13.71 16.46
C ASP A 254 -26.68 -13.49 15.22
N ILE A 255 -26.14 -12.28 15.02
CA ILE A 255 -25.15 -12.03 13.98
C ILE A 255 -23.80 -12.58 14.43
N SER A 256 -23.37 -13.66 13.77
CA SER A 256 -22.10 -14.32 14.02
C SER A 256 -20.92 -13.55 13.41
N ILE A 257 -19.90 -13.28 14.22
CA ILE A 257 -18.72 -12.50 13.82
C ILE A 257 -17.48 -13.37 13.93
N ALA A 258 -16.66 -13.43 12.88
CA ALA A 258 -15.35 -14.04 12.86
C ALA A 258 -14.24 -13.04 12.52
N ILE A 259 -13.13 -13.13 13.26
CA ILE A 259 -11.96 -12.26 13.11
C ILE A 259 -10.71 -13.11 12.96
N ALA A 260 -10.08 -13.04 11.79
CA ALA A 260 -8.82 -13.69 11.48
C ALA A 260 -7.62 -12.74 11.57
N GLY A 261 -6.46 -13.32 11.85
CA GLY A 261 -5.17 -12.64 11.98
C GLY A 261 -4.69 -12.49 13.42
N ASN A 262 -3.48 -11.96 13.57
CA ASN A 262 -2.83 -11.85 14.87
C ASN A 262 -3.53 -10.79 15.72
N THR A 263 -4.24 -11.24 16.76
CA THR A 263 -5.03 -10.39 17.65
C THR A 263 -4.41 -10.37 19.05
N PRO A 264 -4.23 -9.18 19.66
CA PRO A 264 -3.78 -9.05 21.05
C PRO A 264 -4.69 -9.81 22.04
N ALA A 265 -4.09 -10.48 23.02
CA ALA A 265 -4.82 -11.33 23.97
C ALA A 265 -5.83 -10.55 24.83
N ASP A 266 -5.51 -9.30 25.17
CA ASP A 266 -6.40 -8.37 25.88
C ASP A 266 -7.67 -8.07 25.08
N LEU A 267 -7.55 -7.92 23.75
CA LEU A 267 -8.69 -7.69 22.88
C LEU A 267 -9.57 -8.94 22.74
N ILE A 268 -8.96 -10.13 22.64
CA ILE A 268 -9.68 -11.40 22.62
C ILE A 268 -10.49 -11.58 23.91
N ALA A 269 -9.85 -11.35 25.06
CA ALA A 269 -10.49 -11.50 26.37
C ALA A 269 -11.65 -10.52 26.58
N ALA A 270 -11.60 -9.34 25.97
CA ALA A 270 -12.65 -8.33 26.07
C ALA A 270 -13.95 -8.66 25.31
N TRP A 271 -13.92 -9.61 24.37
CA TRP A 271 -15.03 -9.87 23.44
C TRP A 271 -15.34 -11.36 23.28
N SER A 272 -15.86 -11.99 24.33
CA SER A 272 -16.15 -13.44 24.38
C SER A 272 -17.21 -13.93 23.39
N GLY A 273 -18.09 -13.05 22.89
CA GLY A 273 -19.11 -13.37 21.87
C GLY A 273 -18.62 -13.29 20.43
N VAL A 274 -17.32 -13.09 20.20
CA VAL A 274 -16.71 -12.95 18.87
C VAL A 274 -15.74 -14.08 18.60
N ASN A 275 -15.80 -14.67 17.41
CA ASN A 275 -14.94 -15.79 17.03
C ASN A 275 -13.56 -15.28 16.56
N PHE A 276 -12.61 -15.15 17.47
CA PHE A 276 -11.22 -14.90 17.10
C PHE A 276 -10.55 -16.19 16.66
N VAL A 277 -10.32 -16.36 15.35
CA VAL A 277 -9.81 -17.61 14.78
C VAL A 277 -8.28 -17.63 14.62
N GLY A 278 -7.61 -16.52 14.93
CA GLY A 278 -6.15 -16.41 14.82
C GLY A 278 -5.67 -16.42 13.37
N LYS A 279 -4.41 -16.83 13.15
CA LYS A 279 -3.83 -16.89 11.80
C LYS A 279 -4.46 -18.05 11.02
N VAL A 280 -5.03 -17.73 9.86
CA VAL A 280 -5.63 -18.71 8.94
C VAL A 280 -4.64 -19.15 7.86
N PRO A 281 -4.76 -20.38 7.32
CA PRO A 281 -3.89 -20.87 6.26
C PRO A 281 -4.14 -20.18 4.92
N ASP A 282 -5.39 -19.80 4.65
CA ASP A 282 -5.82 -19.13 3.42
C ASP A 282 -6.77 -17.97 3.78
N ALA A 283 -6.37 -16.76 3.38
CA ALA A 283 -7.11 -15.53 3.66
C ALA A 283 -8.39 -15.43 2.81
N THR A 284 -8.32 -15.83 1.54
CA THR A 284 -9.45 -15.83 0.62
C THR A 284 -10.53 -16.78 1.10
N GLU A 285 -10.16 -18.02 1.46
CA GLU A 285 -11.08 -19.00 2.02
C GLU A 285 -11.78 -18.48 3.28
N PHE A 286 -11.04 -17.83 4.18
CA PHE A 286 -11.61 -17.26 5.38
C PHE A 286 -12.63 -16.16 5.05
N VAL A 287 -12.28 -15.22 4.17
CA VAL A 287 -13.18 -14.13 3.77
C VAL A 287 -14.43 -14.68 3.08
N GLU A 288 -14.27 -15.65 2.16
CA GLU A 288 -15.39 -16.30 1.46
C GLU A 288 -16.30 -17.12 2.40
N SER A 289 -15.82 -17.50 3.59
CA SER A 289 -16.63 -18.15 4.62
C SER A 289 -17.56 -17.20 5.38
N GLY A 290 -17.37 -15.88 5.23
CA GLY A 290 -18.28 -14.86 5.69
C GLY A 290 -19.40 -14.59 4.67
N ALA A 291 -20.58 -14.19 5.16
CA ALA A 291 -21.65 -13.71 4.30
C ALA A 291 -21.34 -12.29 3.80
N LEU A 292 -20.80 -11.44 4.67
CA LEU A 292 -20.50 -10.03 4.44
C LEU A 292 -19.17 -9.62 5.08
N VAL A 293 -18.46 -8.68 4.45
CA VAL A 293 -17.18 -8.14 4.96
C VAL A 293 -17.36 -6.71 5.48
N PRO A 294 -17.24 -6.48 6.81
CA PRO A 294 -17.11 -5.13 7.36
C PRO A 294 -15.73 -4.53 7.07
N LEU A 295 -15.69 -3.44 6.32
CA LEU A 295 -14.49 -2.67 6.01
C LEU A 295 -14.43 -1.44 6.92
N ILE A 296 -13.65 -1.56 8.00
CA ILE A 296 -13.79 -0.72 9.20
C ILE A 296 -12.60 0.22 9.44
N SER A 297 -11.78 0.48 8.43
CA SER A 297 -10.59 1.33 8.61
C SER A 297 -11.01 2.75 8.97
N ARG A 298 -10.34 3.37 9.96
CA ARG A 298 -10.59 4.76 10.39
C ARG A 298 -9.32 5.60 10.52
N ALA A 299 -8.17 4.98 10.28
CA ALA A 299 -6.86 5.57 10.40
C ALA A 299 -5.90 4.85 9.44
N GLY A 300 -4.78 5.52 9.16
CA GLY A 300 -3.83 5.11 8.14
C GLY A 300 -3.95 5.98 6.89
N THR A 301 -2.84 6.11 6.17
CA THR A 301 -2.72 7.09 5.06
C THR A 301 -2.75 6.44 3.69
N GLY A 302 -2.74 5.12 3.60
CA GLY A 302 -2.67 4.37 2.34
C GLY A 302 -3.99 3.75 1.91
N VAL A 303 -3.99 3.22 0.68
CA VAL A 303 -5.10 2.44 0.13
C VAL A 303 -5.22 1.11 0.88
N GLN A 304 -6.45 0.69 1.16
CA GLN A 304 -6.73 -0.49 1.96
C GLN A 304 -6.78 -1.74 1.09
N LEU A 305 -5.69 -2.52 1.03
CA LEU A 305 -5.64 -3.74 0.21
C LEU A 305 -6.76 -4.73 0.49
N LYS A 306 -7.18 -4.89 1.75
CA LYS A 306 -8.31 -5.76 2.11
C LYS A 306 -9.61 -5.34 1.44
N THR A 307 -9.79 -4.04 1.19
CA THR A 307 -10.96 -3.52 0.49
C THR A 307 -10.90 -3.89 -0.99
N ILE A 308 -9.73 -3.73 -1.62
CA ILE A 308 -9.48 -4.17 -3.00
C ILE A 308 -9.72 -5.68 -3.11
N GLU A 309 -9.12 -6.49 -2.24
CA GLU A 309 -9.32 -7.95 -2.18
C GLU A 309 -10.79 -8.32 -2.05
N THR A 310 -11.53 -7.64 -1.17
CA THR A 310 -12.97 -7.85 -0.97
C THR A 310 -13.76 -7.61 -2.26
N PHE A 311 -13.44 -6.55 -2.98
CA PHE A 311 -14.09 -6.20 -4.25
C PHE A 311 -13.68 -7.12 -5.40
N GLU A 312 -12.42 -7.55 -5.45
CA GLU A 312 -11.90 -8.53 -6.42
C GLU A 312 -12.49 -9.93 -6.21
N LEU A 313 -12.87 -10.27 -4.98
CA LEU A 313 -13.63 -11.49 -4.66
C LEU A 313 -15.14 -11.33 -4.89
N GLY A 314 -15.61 -10.11 -5.21
CA GLY A 314 -17.03 -9.84 -5.41
C GLY A 314 -17.88 -9.97 -4.14
N MET A 315 -17.27 -9.84 -2.96
CA MET A 315 -17.94 -9.99 -1.68
C MET A 315 -18.81 -8.77 -1.34
N PRO A 316 -20.03 -8.96 -0.82
CA PRO A 316 -20.80 -7.85 -0.29
C PRO A 316 -20.12 -7.28 0.96
N SER A 317 -20.23 -5.96 1.13
CA SER A 317 -19.52 -5.25 2.20
C SER A 317 -20.27 -4.03 2.71
N VAL A 318 -19.94 -3.63 3.93
CA VAL A 318 -20.25 -2.30 4.48
C VAL A 318 -18.93 -1.66 4.84
N ALA A 319 -18.70 -0.44 4.38
CA ALA A 319 -17.42 0.23 4.48
C ALA A 319 -17.55 1.61 5.11
N THR A 320 -16.54 2.02 5.88
CA THR A 320 -16.34 3.45 6.18
C THR A 320 -15.87 4.17 4.92
N THR A 321 -16.06 5.49 4.87
CA THR A 321 -15.50 6.31 3.78
C THR A 321 -13.98 6.18 3.72
N HIS A 322 -13.33 6.04 4.87
CA HIS A 322 -11.89 5.85 4.94
C HIS A 322 -11.43 4.48 4.39
N SER A 323 -12.26 3.44 4.50
CA SER A 323 -11.93 2.11 3.96
C SER A 323 -11.86 2.07 2.43
N VAL A 324 -12.65 2.90 1.75
CA VAL A 324 -12.69 2.97 0.27
C VAL A 324 -11.77 4.04 -0.31
N ARG A 325 -10.91 4.65 0.50
CA ARG A 325 -9.96 5.68 0.05
C ARG A 325 -9.09 5.18 -1.10
N GLY A 326 -9.02 5.97 -2.16
CA GLY A 326 -8.23 5.66 -3.36
C GLY A 326 -8.91 4.70 -4.34
N ILE A 327 -10.18 4.34 -4.09
CA ILE A 327 -10.98 3.49 -4.97
C ILE A 327 -12.06 4.34 -5.63
N SER A 328 -11.88 4.67 -6.91
CA SER A 328 -12.85 5.51 -7.65
C SER A 328 -14.14 4.77 -8.01
N ASN A 329 -14.04 3.48 -8.31
CA ASN A 329 -15.18 2.65 -8.72
C ASN A 329 -15.58 1.70 -7.59
N ILE A 330 -16.41 2.18 -6.67
CA ILE A 330 -16.95 1.37 -5.58
C ILE A 330 -18.08 0.47 -6.14
N PRO A 331 -18.03 -0.86 -5.95
CA PRO A 331 -19.08 -1.75 -6.43
C PRO A 331 -20.43 -1.55 -5.70
N ASP A 332 -21.55 -1.81 -6.40
CA ASP A 332 -22.91 -1.63 -5.87
C ASP A 332 -23.23 -2.53 -4.66
N ASN A 333 -22.49 -3.63 -4.48
CA ASN A 333 -22.61 -4.49 -3.31
C ASN A 333 -21.80 -4.02 -2.10
N CYS A 334 -21.29 -2.78 -2.14
CA CYS A 334 -20.70 -2.08 -1.00
C CYS A 334 -21.61 -0.93 -0.54
N THR A 335 -21.96 -0.88 0.75
CA THR A 335 -22.64 0.28 1.35
C THR A 335 -21.64 1.11 2.14
N ILE A 336 -21.57 2.43 1.91
CA ILE A 336 -20.72 3.33 2.69
C ILE A 336 -21.51 3.94 3.84
N ALA A 337 -20.99 3.80 5.05
CA ALA A 337 -21.53 4.42 6.26
C ALA A 337 -20.39 4.76 7.24
N ASP A 338 -20.38 5.94 7.85
CA ASP A 338 -19.37 6.34 8.84
C ASP A 338 -19.91 6.39 10.27
N ASP A 339 -21.23 6.57 10.41
CA ASP A 339 -21.91 6.59 11.70
C ASP A 339 -22.20 5.15 12.19
N PRO A 340 -22.04 4.86 13.49
CA PRO A 340 -22.14 3.49 13.99
C PRO A 340 -23.51 2.83 13.77
N GLN A 341 -24.60 3.59 13.95
CA GLN A 341 -25.95 3.07 13.80
C GLN A 341 -26.28 2.78 12.34
N GLY A 342 -25.93 3.67 11.42
CA GLY A 342 -26.06 3.50 9.98
C GLY A 342 -25.21 2.34 9.47
N PHE A 343 -23.98 2.18 9.99
CA PHE A 343 -23.14 1.03 9.68
C PHE A 343 -23.80 -0.28 10.11
N ALA A 344 -24.31 -0.35 11.34
CA ALA A 344 -25.01 -1.52 11.86
C ALA A 344 -26.30 -1.82 11.07
N ALA A 345 -27.09 -0.80 10.76
CA ALA A 345 -28.30 -0.94 9.96
C ALA A 345 -28.01 -1.48 8.55
N ALA A 346 -26.97 -0.97 7.89
CA ALA A 346 -26.53 -1.45 6.59
C ALA A 346 -26.07 -2.92 6.63
N ILE A 347 -25.41 -3.34 7.72
CA ILE A 347 -25.08 -4.75 7.94
C ILE A 347 -26.36 -5.59 8.01
N VAL A 348 -27.29 -5.21 8.88
CA VAL A 348 -28.53 -5.96 9.11
C VAL A 348 -29.33 -6.10 7.81
N GLU A 349 -29.52 -5.01 7.07
CA GLU A 349 -30.25 -5.02 5.80
C GLU A 349 -29.65 -6.01 4.79
N ARG A 350 -28.31 -6.03 4.67
CA ARG A 350 -27.62 -6.94 3.75
C ARG A 350 -27.68 -8.39 4.22
N ILE A 351 -27.48 -8.64 5.51
CA ILE A 351 -27.57 -9.99 6.09
C ILE A 351 -28.98 -10.57 5.93
N GLU A 352 -30.03 -9.78 6.13
CA GLU A 352 -31.42 -10.21 5.89
C GLU A 352 -31.64 -10.65 4.43
N LYS A 353 -31.16 -9.86 3.47
CA LYS A 353 -31.21 -10.22 2.03
C LYS A 353 -30.43 -11.51 1.75
N ILE A 354 -29.23 -11.66 2.31
CA ILE A 354 -28.40 -12.86 2.16
C ILE A 354 -29.09 -14.10 2.76
N ARG A 355 -29.68 -13.98 3.94
CA ARG A 355 -30.46 -15.06 4.58
C ARG A 355 -31.72 -15.42 3.79
N SER A 356 -32.28 -14.48 3.02
CA SER A 356 -33.40 -14.73 2.10
C SER A 356 -33.02 -15.37 0.75
N GLY A 357 -31.72 -15.57 0.50
CA GLY A 357 -31.20 -16.24 -0.70
C GLY A 357 -30.55 -15.31 -1.74
N ASP A 358 -30.62 -13.99 -1.56
CA ASP A 358 -29.85 -13.04 -2.36
C ASP A 358 -28.44 -12.90 -1.79
N HIS A 359 -27.49 -13.69 -2.27
CA HIS A 359 -26.11 -13.69 -1.77
C HIS A 359 -25.33 -12.39 -2.03
N GLN A 360 -25.84 -11.47 -2.87
CA GLN A 360 -25.22 -10.17 -3.15
C GLN A 360 -23.76 -10.24 -3.63
N ARG A 361 -23.36 -11.35 -4.26
CA ARG A 361 -22.03 -11.54 -4.85
C ARG A 361 -22.00 -10.92 -6.26
N LEU A 362 -20.93 -10.19 -6.57
CA LEU A 362 -20.66 -9.66 -7.92
C LEU A 362 -19.53 -10.42 -8.62
N ASP A 363 -19.38 -10.25 -9.93
CA ASP A 363 -18.17 -10.70 -10.64
C ASP A 363 -17.02 -9.72 -10.37
N GLY A 364 -16.16 -10.08 -9.42
CA GLY A 364 -15.00 -9.26 -9.05
C GLY A 364 -14.01 -9.01 -10.18
N LYS A 365 -14.06 -9.79 -11.28
CA LYS A 365 -13.25 -9.51 -12.48
C LYS A 365 -13.59 -8.17 -13.12
N ALA A 366 -14.83 -7.70 -13.01
CA ALA A 366 -15.23 -6.40 -13.52
C ALA A 366 -14.51 -5.28 -12.74
N PHE A 367 -14.45 -5.40 -11.42
CA PHE A 367 -13.69 -4.48 -10.57
C PHE A 367 -12.19 -4.54 -10.90
N THR A 368 -11.58 -5.73 -10.93
CA THR A 368 -10.16 -5.91 -11.31
C THR A 368 -9.84 -5.30 -12.66
N ARG A 369 -10.68 -5.53 -13.68
CA ARG A 369 -10.49 -4.94 -15.02
C ARG A 369 -10.50 -3.42 -14.95
N SER A 370 -11.44 -2.82 -14.22
CA SER A 370 -11.52 -1.38 -14.07
C SER A 370 -10.27 -0.78 -13.40
N GLN A 371 -9.70 -1.47 -12.41
CA GLN A 371 -8.45 -1.09 -11.74
C GLN A 371 -7.26 -1.16 -12.72
N ILE A 372 -7.15 -2.26 -13.49
CA ILE A 372 -6.12 -2.43 -14.52
C ILE A 372 -6.21 -1.33 -15.57
N GLU A 373 -7.40 -1.06 -16.11
CA GLU A 373 -7.59 0.00 -17.10
C GLU A 373 -7.23 1.39 -16.54
N GLY A 374 -7.55 1.66 -15.27
CA GLY A 374 -7.15 2.90 -14.60
C GLY A 374 -5.63 3.01 -14.44
N MET A 375 -4.97 1.93 -14.04
CA MET A 375 -3.51 1.85 -13.92
C MET A 375 -2.86 2.09 -15.29
N ASP A 376 -3.34 1.43 -16.35
CA ASP A 376 -2.78 1.54 -17.69
C ASP A 376 -2.93 2.97 -18.24
N ARG A 377 -4.07 3.64 -17.98
CA ARG A 377 -4.24 5.07 -18.28
C ARG A 377 -3.26 5.96 -17.52
N ALA A 378 -3.04 5.69 -16.23
CA ALA A 378 -2.08 6.44 -15.42
C ALA A 378 -0.66 6.28 -15.97
N VAL A 379 -0.21 5.04 -16.19
CA VAL A 379 1.10 4.73 -16.79
C VAL A 379 1.29 5.46 -18.11
N ALA A 380 0.30 5.42 -19.01
CA ALA A 380 0.36 6.10 -20.30
C ALA A 380 0.62 7.61 -20.16
N ARG A 381 -0.04 8.29 -19.21
CA ARG A 381 0.19 9.71 -18.92
C ARG A 381 1.61 9.98 -18.45
N GLY A 382 2.13 9.16 -17.54
CA GLY A 382 3.50 9.32 -17.04
C GLY A 382 4.56 9.08 -18.11
N LEU A 383 4.37 8.06 -18.96
CA LEU A 383 5.25 7.82 -20.11
C LEU A 383 5.17 8.94 -21.15
N GLN A 384 3.99 9.51 -21.39
CA GLN A 384 3.87 10.69 -22.26
C GLN A 384 4.62 11.90 -21.70
N ALA A 385 4.50 12.17 -20.40
CA ALA A 385 5.20 13.25 -19.72
C ALA A 385 6.74 13.08 -19.74
N LEU A 386 7.22 11.83 -19.79
CA LEU A 386 8.64 11.52 -19.94
C LEU A 386 9.18 12.04 -21.29
N HIS A 387 8.48 11.74 -22.38
CA HIS A 387 8.86 12.12 -23.75
C HIS A 387 8.56 13.59 -24.11
N GLY A 388 7.51 14.18 -23.52
CA GLY A 388 7.01 15.51 -23.92
C GLY A 388 8.00 16.66 -23.71
N LYS A 389 8.94 16.54 -22.76
CA LYS A 389 9.96 17.57 -22.52
C LYS A 389 11.18 17.46 -23.43
N GLU A 390 11.45 16.30 -24.03
CA GLU A 390 12.60 16.15 -24.95
C GLU A 390 12.41 16.98 -26.23
N LYS A 391 11.17 17.06 -26.73
CA LYS A 391 10.82 17.85 -27.92
C LYS A 391 10.92 19.37 -27.73
N MET A 392 10.86 19.89 -26.50
CA MET A 392 11.00 21.32 -26.23
C MET A 392 12.46 21.76 -26.14
N THR A 393 13.39 20.86 -25.82
CA THR A 393 14.83 21.17 -25.74
C THR A 393 15.54 21.10 -27.10
N ASP A 394 15.01 20.37 -28.07
CA ASP A 394 15.56 20.31 -29.44
C ASP A 394 15.08 21.47 -30.35
N GLN A 395 14.23 22.38 -29.84
CA GLN A 395 13.72 23.55 -30.57
C GLN A 395 14.19 24.89 -29.99
N ALA A 396 15.16 24.88 -29.07
CA ALA A 396 15.68 26.07 -28.41
C ALA A 396 17.13 26.40 -28.82
#